data_AF-A0A2N9AJK1-F1
#
_entry.id   AF-A0A2N9AJK1-F1
#
_cell.length_a   1.000
_cell.length_b   1.000
_cell.length_c   1.000
_cell.angle_alpha   90.00
_cell.angle_beta   90.00
_cell.angle_gamma   90.00
#
_symmetry.space_group_name_H-M   'P 1'
#
loop_
_entity.id
_entity.type
_entity.pdbx_description
1 polymer ?
#
loop_
_entity_poly.entity_id
_entity_poly.type
_entity_poly.pdbx_seq_one_letter_code
_entity_poly.pdbx_strand_id
1 'polypeptide(L)'
;MREREGALPNQIQPSAGMSATTINDRLVRMANQIALFFRSYPEEEAVSGIHKHIVAFWTPKMRRDLEGYAEEAGERLDALVHRALHEDPAVESPVRPATRDPQLVGEGASDAG
;
A
#
# COMPACT_ATOMS: atom_id res chain seq x y z
N MET A 1 44.94 -37.78 10.26
CA MET A 1 45.02 -37.70 8.79
C MET A 1 43.63 -37.96 8.23
N ARG A 2 43.14 -37.01 7.42
CA ARG A 2 42.20 -37.16 6.29
C ARG A 2 40.75 -37.60 6.61
N GLU A 3 39.80 -36.67 6.63
CA GLU A 3 39.02 -36.14 5.48
C GLU A 3 37.80 -37.03 5.18
N ARG A 4 36.57 -36.51 5.40
CA ARG A 4 35.60 -36.11 4.36
C ARG A 4 34.83 -37.32 3.79
N GLU A 5 33.53 -37.35 3.45
CA GLU A 5 32.41 -36.42 3.33
C GLU A 5 31.19 -37.35 3.08
N GLY A 6 30.04 -37.05 3.66
CA GLY A 6 28.79 -37.79 3.43
C GLY A 6 27.64 -36.80 3.41
N ALA A 7 27.53 -36.11 2.28
CA ALA A 7 26.63 -35.00 2.01
C ALA A 7 25.18 -35.30 2.43
N LEU A 8 24.66 -34.49 3.35
CA LEU A 8 23.23 -34.26 3.45
C LEU A 8 22.84 -33.38 2.26
N PRO A 9 21.76 -33.69 1.51
CA PRO A 9 21.27 -32.80 0.48
C PRO A 9 20.82 -31.51 1.16
N ASN A 10 21.62 -30.46 1.00
CA ASN A 10 21.24 -29.10 1.29
C ASN A 10 20.02 -28.77 0.43
N GLN A 11 18.83 -28.98 0.99
CA GLN A 11 17.63 -28.32 0.48
C GLN A 11 18.00 -26.85 0.41
N ILE A 12 18.09 -26.35 -0.81
CA ILE A 12 18.15 -24.93 -1.10
C ILE A 12 16.83 -24.35 -0.59
N GLN A 13 16.83 -23.99 0.69
CA GLN A 13 16.01 -22.92 1.20
C GLN A 13 16.46 -21.70 0.40
N PRO A 14 15.60 -21.05 -0.41
CA PRO A 14 15.93 -19.73 -0.89
C PRO A 14 16.13 -18.88 0.37
N SER A 15 17.39 -18.53 0.61
CA SER A 15 17.81 -17.62 1.65
C SER A 15 16.89 -16.42 1.59
N ALA A 16 16.08 -16.25 2.64
CA ALA A 16 15.47 -14.98 3.00
C ALA A 16 16.61 -13.99 3.22
N GLY A 17 17.10 -13.45 2.11
CA GLY A 17 18.09 -12.40 2.08
C GLY A 17 17.45 -11.19 2.73
N MET A 18 18.06 -10.74 3.81
CA MET A 18 17.89 -9.40 4.35
C MET A 18 18.24 -8.39 3.25
N SER A 19 17.29 -8.07 2.38
CA SER A 19 17.43 -7.00 1.40
C SER A 19 16.87 -5.74 2.04
N ALA A 20 17.70 -4.70 2.10
CA ALA A 20 17.30 -3.35 2.48
C ALA A 20 15.96 -2.98 1.82
N THR A 21 14.93 -2.72 2.63
CA THR A 21 13.56 -2.28 2.30
C THR A 21 13.34 -2.10 0.79
N THR A 22 12.83 -3.13 0.11
CA THR A 22 12.53 -3.00 -1.32
C THR A 22 11.47 -1.93 -1.54
N ILE A 23 11.41 -1.36 -2.75
CA ILE A 23 10.40 -0.36 -3.09
C ILE A 23 8.99 -0.90 -2.78
N ASN A 24 8.75 -2.19 -3.03
CA ASN A 24 7.48 -2.85 -2.74
C ASN A 24 7.18 -2.94 -1.23
N ASP A 25 8.17 -3.27 -0.39
CA ASP A 25 7.99 -3.26 1.07
C ASP A 25 7.61 -1.87 1.58
N ARG A 26 8.17 -0.81 0.97
CA ARG A 26 7.79 0.57 1.29
C ARG A 26 6.35 0.86 0.88
N LEU A 27 5.92 0.42 -0.30
CA LEU A 27 4.54 0.57 -0.75
C LEU A 27 3.58 -0.14 0.21
N VAL A 28 3.87 -1.39 0.60
CA VAL A 28 3.05 -2.13 1.58
C VAL A 28 2.94 -1.36 2.90
N ARG A 29 4.06 -0.86 3.44
CA ARG A 29 4.04 -0.05 4.67
C ARG A 29 3.20 1.22 4.53
N MET A 30 3.34 1.94 3.43
CA MET A 30 2.54 3.15 3.17
C MET A 30 1.04 2.82 3.05
N ALA A 31 0.69 1.74 2.36
CA ALA A 31 -0.69 1.31 2.23
C ALA A 31 -1.30 0.92 3.58
N ASN A 32 -0.55 0.21 4.42
CA ASN A 32 -0.99 -0.14 5.78
C ASN A 32 -1.18 1.10 6.68
N GLN A 33 -0.35 2.13 6.52
CA GLN A 33 -0.52 3.40 7.23
C GLN A 33 -1.83 4.09 6.84
N ILE A 34 -2.20 4.05 5.55
CA ILE A 34 -3.50 4.56 5.08
C ILE A 34 -4.62 3.72 5.71
N ALA A 35 -4.53 2.39 5.67
CA ALA A 35 -5.54 1.51 6.25
C ALA A 35 -5.74 1.76 7.75
N LEU A 36 -4.66 2.00 8.51
CA LEU A 36 -4.74 2.31 9.94
C LEU A 36 -5.60 3.56 10.23
N PHE A 37 -5.51 4.58 9.38
CA PHE A 37 -6.36 5.78 9.49
C PHE A 37 -7.84 5.43 9.28
N PHE A 38 -8.13 4.57 8.31
CA PHE A 38 -9.50 4.19 7.96
C PHE A 38 -10.11 3.10 8.87
N ARG A 39 -9.33 2.47 9.76
CA ARG A 39 -9.84 1.44 10.71
C ARG A 39 -10.91 1.92 11.68
N SER A 40 -11.02 3.23 11.91
CA SER A 40 -12.06 3.82 12.76
C SER A 40 -13.42 3.95 12.05
N TYR A 41 -13.47 3.71 10.73
CA TYR A 41 -14.67 3.76 9.92
C TYR A 41 -15.25 2.36 9.69
N PRO A 42 -16.54 2.25 9.29
CA PRO A 42 -17.12 1.00 8.82
C PRO A 42 -16.28 0.38 7.69
N GLU A 43 -16.21 -0.95 7.65
CA GLU A 43 -15.33 -1.67 6.71
C GLU A 43 -15.57 -1.28 5.25
N GLU A 44 -16.83 -1.17 4.83
CA GLU A 44 -17.21 -0.77 3.46
C GLU A 44 -16.75 0.66 3.12
N GLU A 45 -16.90 1.60 4.06
CA GLU A 45 -16.43 2.98 3.92
C GLU A 45 -14.90 3.08 3.93
N ALA A 46 -14.26 2.27 4.77
CA ALA A 46 -12.82 2.19 4.88
C ALA A 46 -12.19 1.68 3.57
N VAL A 47 -12.72 0.58 3.02
CA VAL A 47 -12.27 0.02 1.73
C VAL A 47 -12.41 1.04 0.61
N SER A 48 -13.56 1.71 0.51
CA SER A 48 -13.79 2.75 -0.49
C SER A 48 -12.86 3.96 -0.34
N GLY A 49 -12.65 4.41 0.90
CA GLY A 49 -11.73 5.50 1.23
C GLY A 49 -10.29 5.18 0.88
N ILE A 50 -9.82 3.98 1.22
CA ILE A 50 -8.46 3.49 0.90
C ILE A 50 -8.27 3.43 -0.61
N HIS A 51 -9.22 2.82 -1.36
CA HIS A 51 -9.14 2.73 -2.81
C HIS A 51 -9.00 4.13 -3.44
N LYS A 52 -9.92 5.04 -3.11
CA LYS A 52 -9.90 6.40 -3.65
C LYS A 52 -8.63 7.15 -3.29
N HIS A 53 -8.11 6.98 -2.07
CA HIS A 53 -6.84 7.59 -1.67
C HIS A 53 -5.67 7.05 -2.50
N ILE A 54 -5.54 5.72 -2.64
CA ILE A 54 -4.49 5.11 -3.45
C ILE A 54 -4.60 5.60 -4.91
N VAL A 55 -5.79 5.62 -5.50
CA VAL A 55 -5.98 6.08 -6.88
C VAL A 55 -5.71 7.58 -7.06
N ALA A 56 -6.07 8.41 -6.09
CA ALA A 56 -5.89 9.86 -6.16
C ALA A 56 -4.42 10.29 -6.02
N PHE A 57 -3.67 9.64 -5.12
CA PHE A 57 -2.32 10.07 -4.77
C PHE A 57 -1.21 9.22 -5.39
N TRP A 58 -1.48 7.96 -5.77
CA TRP A 58 -0.45 7.08 -6.30
C TRP A 58 -0.48 7.02 -7.83
N THR A 59 0.70 6.85 -8.42
CA THR A 59 0.81 6.68 -9.87
C THR A 59 0.28 5.30 -10.31
N PRO A 60 -0.15 5.15 -11.57
CA PRO A 60 -0.54 3.84 -12.12
C PRO A 60 0.53 2.76 -11.95
N LYS A 61 1.81 3.14 -12.02
CA LYS A 61 2.94 2.23 -11.80
C LYS A 61 2.97 1.70 -10.36
N MET A 62 2.88 2.59 -9.36
CA MET A 62 2.90 2.19 -7.95
C MET A 62 1.75 1.25 -7.60
N ARG A 63 0.56 1.46 -8.21
CA ARG A 63 -0.60 0.58 -8.01
C ARG A 63 -0.34 -0.82 -8.53
N ARG A 64 0.20 -0.93 -9.75
CA ARG A 64 0.59 -2.22 -10.34
C ARG A 64 1.71 -2.91 -9.56
N ASP A 65 2.69 -2.15 -9.09
CA ASP A 65 3.79 -2.68 -8.28
C ASP A 65 3.26 -3.21 -6.94
N LEU A 66 2.31 -2.52 -6.29
CA LEU A 66 1.65 -3.00 -5.06
C LEU A 66 0.77 -4.22 -5.32
N GLU A 67 -0.04 -4.21 -6.37
CA GLU A 67 -0.94 -5.31 -6.76
C GLU A 67 -0.14 -6.57 -7.09
N GLY A 68 0.90 -6.46 -7.92
CA GLY A 68 1.78 -7.58 -8.25
C GLY A 68 2.57 -8.10 -7.06
N TYR A 69 2.77 -7.29 -6.02
CA TYR A 69 3.44 -7.69 -4.79
C TYR A 69 2.47 -8.15 -3.68
N ALA A 70 1.16 -7.98 -3.84
CA ALA A 70 0.18 -8.28 -2.79
C ALA A 70 0.22 -9.76 -2.37
N GLU A 71 0.35 -10.67 -3.34
CA GLU A 71 0.49 -12.11 -3.11
C GLU A 71 1.76 -12.46 -2.31
N GLU A 72 2.88 -11.80 -2.60
CA GLU A 72 4.15 -11.99 -1.85
C GLU A 72 4.13 -11.28 -0.49
N ALA A 73 3.39 -10.17 -0.37
CA ALA A 73 3.20 -9.47 0.87
C ALA A 73 2.44 -10.34 1.89
N GLY A 74 1.40 -11.06 1.44
CA GLY A 74 0.59 -11.94 2.27
C GLY A 74 0.07 -11.20 3.51
N GLU A 75 0.32 -11.75 4.70
CA GLU A 75 -0.11 -11.17 5.99
C GLU A 75 0.53 -9.80 6.30
N ARG A 76 1.57 -9.40 5.57
CA ARG A 76 2.18 -8.07 5.73
C ARG A 76 1.33 -6.96 5.14
N LEU A 77 0.38 -7.28 4.25
CA LEU A 77 -0.56 -6.33 3.68
C LEU A 77 -1.88 -6.38 4.44
N ASP A 78 -2.40 -5.22 4.84
CA ASP A 78 -3.66 -5.16 5.57
C ASP A 78 -4.83 -5.65 4.69
N ALA A 79 -5.73 -6.44 5.29
CA ALA A 79 -6.89 -7.01 4.59
C ALA A 79 -7.80 -5.93 3.97
N LEU A 80 -7.90 -4.74 4.57
CA LEU A 80 -8.65 -3.62 4.01
C LEU A 80 -8.01 -3.10 2.73
N VAL A 81 -6.68 -3.06 2.66
CA VAL A 81 -5.96 -2.68 1.43
C VAL A 81 -6.15 -3.74 0.36
N HIS A 82 -6.07 -5.02 0.74
CA HIS A 82 -6.25 -6.12 -0.20
C HIS A 82 -7.63 -6.03 -0.87
N ARG A 83 -8.69 -5.79 -0.08
CA ARG A 83 -10.04 -5.54 -0.61
C ARG A 83 -10.10 -4.29 -1.47
N ALA A 84 -9.53 -3.18 -1.01
CA ALA A 84 -9.53 -1.92 -1.75
C ALA A 84 -8.81 -2.00 -3.11
N LEU A 85 -7.87 -2.91 -3.30
CA LEU A 85 -7.22 -3.12 -4.59
C LEU A 85 -8.11 -3.87 -5.60
N HIS A 86 -9.02 -4.72 -5.12
CA HIS A 86 -9.86 -5.59 -5.95
C HIS A 86 -11.30 -5.07 -6.10
N GLU A 87 -11.76 -4.24 -5.17
CA GLU A 87 -13.09 -3.64 -5.20
C GLU A 87 -13.07 -2.29 -5.94
N ASP A 88 -14.00 -2.14 -6.88
CA ASP A 88 -14.34 -0.84 -7.45
C ASP A 88 -15.37 -0.17 -6.51
N PRO A 89 -15.06 0.97 -5.88
CA PRO A 89 -15.87 1.49 -4.80
C PRO A 89 -17.20 2.05 -5.31
N ALA A 90 -18.28 1.29 -5.10
CA ALA A 90 -19.66 1.73 -5.35
C ALA A 90 -20.15 2.80 -4.35
N VAL A 91 -19.50 2.93 -3.18
CA VAL A 91 -19.91 3.83 -2.10
C VAL A 91 -19.08 5.11 -2.03
N GLU A 92 -19.67 6.22 -1.59
CA GLU A 92 -18.96 7.48 -1.35
C GLU A 92 -17.94 7.33 -0.22
N SER A 93 -16.74 7.92 -0.37
CA SER A 93 -15.71 7.80 0.66
C SER A 93 -16.00 8.80 1.78
N PRO A 94 -15.82 8.43 3.06
CA PRO A 94 -16.04 9.33 4.19
C PRO A 94 -15.09 10.53 4.17
N VAL A 95 -13.93 10.39 3.53
CA VAL A 95 -13.03 11.51 3.22
C VAL A 95 -13.49 12.13 1.91
N ARG A 96 -14.09 13.32 1.99
CA ARG A 96 -14.29 14.20 0.83
C ARG A 96 -12.93 14.39 0.15
N PRO A 97 -12.82 14.31 -1.19
CA PRO A 97 -11.54 14.41 -1.87
C PRO A 97 -10.92 15.78 -1.59
N ALA A 98 -10.00 15.85 -0.62
CA ALA A 98 -9.38 17.11 -0.21
C ALA A 98 -8.31 17.57 -1.21
N THR A 99 -7.97 16.78 -2.23
CA THR A 99 -6.86 17.12 -3.12
C THR A 99 -7.03 16.43 -4.47
N ARG A 100 -7.75 17.13 -5.34
CA ARG A 100 -7.31 17.34 -6.72
C ARG A 100 -7.93 18.62 -7.29
N ASP A 101 -7.70 19.76 -6.65
CA ASP A 101 -7.91 21.07 -7.28
C ASP A 101 -6.62 21.87 -7.32
N PRO A 102 -5.76 21.68 -8.35
CA PRO A 102 -4.69 22.64 -8.64
C PRO A 102 -5.23 24.03 -9.02
N GLN A 103 -6.55 24.20 -9.22
CA GLN A 103 -7.22 25.48 -9.40
C GLN A 103 -7.67 26.18 -8.11
N LEU A 104 -7.51 25.56 -6.93
CA LEU A 104 -7.80 26.21 -5.63
C LEU A 104 -6.54 26.74 -4.93
N VAL A 105 -5.44 26.90 -5.67
CA VAL A 105 -4.33 27.80 -5.32
C VAL A 105 -4.64 29.15 -5.98
N GLY A 106 -5.41 29.99 -5.30
CA GLY A 106 -5.75 31.28 -5.90
C GLY A 106 -6.78 32.14 -5.20
N GLU A 107 -6.99 32.06 -3.88
CA GLU A 107 -7.78 33.09 -3.20
C GLU A 107 -7.33 33.22 -1.75
N GLY A 108 -6.21 33.93 -1.59
CA GLY A 108 -5.67 34.37 -0.30
C GLY A 108 -4.98 35.73 -0.40
N ALA A 109 -5.23 36.48 -1.47
CA ALA A 109 -4.90 37.90 -1.57
C ALA A 109 -6.21 38.67 -1.40
N SER A 110 -6.52 39.07 -0.17
CA SER A 110 -7.51 40.12 0.11
C SER A 110 -7.14 40.77 1.43
N ASP A 111 -6.30 41.79 1.30
CA ASP A 111 -6.49 43.13 1.86
C ASP A 111 -7.45 43.23 3.06
N ALA A 112 -6.87 43.51 4.22
CA ALA A 112 -7.60 44.06 5.35
C ALA A 112 -6.68 45.04 6.10
N GLY A 113 -6.75 46.32 5.69
CA GLY A 113 -6.70 47.49 6.57
C GLY A 113 -5.36 47.91 7.14
#